data_AF-A0A925AGC6-F1
#
_entry.id   AF-A0A925AGC6-F1
#
_cell.length_a   1.000
_cell.length_b   1.000
_cell.length_c   1.000
_cell.angle_alpha   90.00
_cell.angle_beta   90.00
_cell.angle_gamma   90.00
#
_symmetry.space_group_name_H-M   'P 1'
#
loop_
_entity.id
_entity.type
_entity.pdbx_description
1 polymer ?
#
loop_
_entity_poly.entity_id
_entity_poly.type
_entity_poly.pdbx_seq_one_letter_code
_entity_poly.pdbx_strand_id
1 'polypeptide(L)'
;MAASLQSKNDTTQVLPWFQLRRPMRVASLTFIIFALSLADLYCTLLYLHSGGMGEENPVARWLMSSGSPVLLILWKLSTVGLACCILLFLRHKRLGELGALLCCMILVWLTFRWDEYCHQTCHMTDVIHTVAETSPRWVRMGD
;
A
#
# COMPACT_ATOMS: atom_id res chain seq x y z
N MET A 1 48.32 28.03 -7.18
CA MET A 1 47.70 26.95 -7.98
C MET A 1 47.02 25.93 -7.05
N ALA A 2 46.10 26.38 -6.19
CA ALA A 2 45.43 25.54 -5.18
C ALA A 2 44.02 26.08 -4.84
N ALA A 3 43.34 26.69 -5.82
CA ALA A 3 42.03 27.33 -5.64
C ALA A 3 40.91 26.64 -6.44
N SER A 4 41.11 25.41 -6.92
CA SER A 4 40.19 24.73 -7.85
C SER A 4 39.52 23.47 -7.30
N LEU A 5 39.60 23.20 -5.99
CA LEU A 5 39.05 21.98 -5.39
C LEU A 5 37.87 22.22 -4.44
N GLN A 6 37.25 23.40 -4.47
CA GLN A 6 36.10 23.74 -3.62
C GLN A 6 34.74 23.57 -4.34
N SER A 7 34.69 22.77 -5.40
CA SER A 7 33.56 22.73 -6.36
C SER A 7 32.74 21.44 -6.35
N LYS A 8 32.87 20.53 -5.37
CA LYS A 8 32.23 19.20 -5.54
C LYS A 8 31.68 18.51 -4.31
N ASN A 9 31.39 19.26 -3.24
CA ASN A 9 30.68 18.75 -2.07
C ASN A 9 29.43 19.58 -1.76
N ASP A 10 28.65 19.92 -2.80
CA ASP A 10 27.20 20.08 -2.64
C ASP A 10 26.59 18.69 -2.39
N THR A 11 26.99 18.11 -1.27
CA THR A 11 26.32 16.99 -0.65
C THR A 11 24.95 17.53 -0.34
N THR A 12 23.96 17.10 -1.13
CA THR A 12 22.54 17.34 -0.90
C THR A 12 22.26 17.15 0.59
N GLN A 13 22.24 18.24 1.35
CA GLN A 13 21.84 18.20 2.75
C GLN A 13 20.36 17.87 2.71
N VAL A 14 20.06 16.58 2.81
CA VAL A 14 18.72 16.07 3.02
C VAL A 14 18.26 16.66 4.35
N LEU A 15 17.56 17.79 4.27
CA LEU A 15 16.97 18.43 5.43
C LEU A 15 16.11 17.38 6.13
N PRO A 16 16.30 17.17 7.44
CA PRO A 16 15.53 16.18 8.16
C PRO A 16 14.04 16.53 8.06
N TRP A 17 13.19 15.51 7.95
CA TRP A 17 11.78 15.64 7.54
C TRP A 17 10.96 16.60 8.42
N PHE A 18 11.38 16.86 9.67
CA PHE A 18 10.75 17.81 10.59
C PHE A 18 11.04 19.29 10.23
N GLN A 19 12.09 19.58 9.46
CA GLN A 19 12.44 20.92 8.99
C GLN A 19 11.78 21.28 7.64
N LEU A 20 11.14 20.32 6.96
CA LEU A 20 10.46 20.54 5.69
C LEU A 20 9.20 21.42 5.89
N ARG A 21 8.93 22.30 4.92
CA ARG A 21 7.68 23.08 4.87
C ARG A 21 6.48 22.12 4.87
N ARG A 22 5.39 22.48 5.56
CA ARG A 22 4.13 21.71 5.65
C ARG A 22 3.71 20.99 4.35
N PRO A 23 3.64 21.65 3.17
CA PRO A 23 3.25 20.98 1.94
C PRO A 23 4.23 19.88 1.49
N MET A 24 5.52 20.00 1.77
CA MET A 24 6.50 18.95 1.49
C MET A 24 6.34 17.76 2.42
N ARG A 25 6.06 17.98 3.72
CA ARG A 25 5.78 16.88 4.66
C ARG A 25 4.56 16.07 4.23
N VAL A 26 3.48 16.74 3.85
CA VAL A 26 2.28 16.06 3.31
C VAL A 26 2.61 15.33 2.02
N ALA A 27 3.37 15.94 1.09
CA ALA A 27 3.78 15.27 -0.15
C ALA A 27 4.62 14.01 0.10
N SER A 28 5.57 14.04 1.04
CA SER A 28 6.37 12.88 1.43
C SER A 28 5.50 11.79 2.05
N LEU A 29 4.56 12.14 2.94
CA LEU A 29 3.60 11.19 3.51
C LEU A 29 2.70 10.58 2.44
N THR A 30 2.20 11.39 1.50
CA THR A 30 1.41 10.90 0.36
C THR A 30 2.21 9.95 -0.51
N PHE A 31 3.50 10.22 -0.74
CA PHE A 31 4.37 9.31 -1.48
C PHE A 31 4.55 7.97 -0.76
N ILE A 32 4.75 7.99 0.56
CA ILE A 32 4.83 6.78 1.39
C ILE A 32 3.51 6.00 1.34
N ILE A 33 2.36 6.68 1.47
CA ILE A 33 1.02 6.09 1.35
C ILE A 33 0.87 5.40 -0.01
N PHE A 34 1.27 6.06 -1.09
CA PHE A 34 1.20 5.50 -2.44
C PHE A 34 2.07 4.24 -2.56
N ALA A 35 3.32 4.29 -2.09
CA ALA A 35 4.23 3.16 -2.11
C ALA A 35 3.72 1.96 -1.28
N LEU A 36 3.24 2.21 -0.06
CA LEU A 36 2.63 1.17 0.79
C LEU A 36 1.38 0.58 0.16
N SER A 37 0.54 1.40 -0.49
CA SER A 37 -0.66 0.92 -1.18
C SER A 37 -0.31 0.05 -2.39
N LEU A 38 0.79 0.34 -3.09
CA LEU A 38 1.28 -0.49 -4.20
C LEU A 38 1.84 -1.83 -3.70
N ALA A 39 2.56 -1.82 -2.59
CA ALA A 39 3.05 -3.04 -1.94
C ALA A 39 1.89 -3.94 -1.48
N ASP A 40 0.85 -3.35 -0.86
CA ASP A 40 -0.38 -4.06 -0.50
C ASP A 40 -1.07 -4.70 -1.71
N LEU A 41 -1.19 -3.96 -2.82
CA LEU A 41 -1.73 -4.50 -4.07
C LEU A 41 -0.89 -5.66 -4.60
N TYR A 42 0.43 -5.55 -4.57
CA TYR A 42 1.34 -6.60 -4.99
C TYR A 42 1.16 -7.89 -4.16
N CYS A 43 1.13 -7.78 -2.83
CA CYS A 43 0.87 -8.92 -1.94
C CYS A 43 -0.50 -9.55 -2.21
N THR A 44 -1.55 -8.72 -2.41
CA THR A 44 -2.89 -9.20 -2.75
C THR A 44 -2.88 -10.05 -4.02
N LEU A 45 -2.23 -9.55 -5.09
CA LEU A 45 -2.14 -10.26 -6.37
C LEU A 45 -1.32 -11.55 -6.26
N LEU A 46 -0.21 -11.51 -5.54
CA LEU A 46 0.66 -12.68 -5.33
C LEU A 46 -0.13 -13.82 -4.68
N TYR A 47 -0.90 -13.54 -3.62
CA TYR A 47 -1.71 -14.54 -2.93
C TYR A 47 -2.89 -15.03 -3.78
N LEU A 48 -3.55 -14.12 -4.50
CA LEU A 48 -4.66 -14.50 -5.39
C LEU A 48 -4.22 -15.47 -6.50
N HIS A 49 -3.03 -15.26 -7.07
CA HIS A 49 -2.50 -16.08 -8.16
C HIS A 49 -1.84 -17.38 -7.67
N SER A 50 -1.27 -17.39 -6.46
CA SER A 50 -0.51 -18.56 -5.98
C SER A 50 -1.38 -19.64 -5.36
N GLY A 51 -2.43 -19.25 -4.63
CA GLY A 51 -3.21 -20.21 -3.84
C GLY A 51 -4.62 -19.77 -3.49
N GLY A 52 -5.02 -18.55 -3.85
CA GLY A 52 -6.25 -17.94 -3.38
C GLY A 52 -6.10 -17.36 -1.98
N MET A 53 -7.06 -16.52 -1.61
CA MET A 53 -7.05 -15.76 -0.37
C MET A 53 -8.45 -15.72 0.22
N GLY A 54 -8.53 -15.77 1.55
CA GLY A 54 -9.76 -15.46 2.28
C GLY A 54 -10.02 -13.95 2.25
N GLU A 55 -10.84 -13.50 1.32
CA GLU A 55 -11.11 -12.07 1.16
C GLU A 55 -12.30 -11.66 2.05
N GLU A 56 -12.01 -10.89 3.11
CA GLU A 56 -13.04 -10.37 4.00
C GLU A 56 -13.79 -9.19 3.40
N ASN A 57 -13.21 -8.49 2.43
CA ASN A 57 -13.85 -7.36 1.78
C ASN A 57 -14.92 -7.85 0.78
N PRO A 58 -16.22 -7.63 1.05
CA PRO A 58 -17.30 -8.09 0.18
C PRO A 58 -17.26 -7.43 -1.21
N VAL A 59 -16.77 -6.19 -1.31
CA VAL A 59 -16.62 -5.48 -2.58
C VAL A 59 -15.49 -6.09 -3.41
N ALA A 60 -14.35 -6.38 -2.77
CA ALA A 60 -13.23 -7.01 -3.47
C ALA A 60 -13.62 -8.40 -3.97
N ARG A 61 -14.32 -9.20 -3.15
CA ARG A 61 -14.84 -10.51 -3.55
C ARG A 61 -15.84 -10.44 -4.71
N TRP A 62 -16.75 -9.47 -4.72
CA TRP A 62 -17.64 -9.26 -5.87
C TRP A 62 -16.86 -8.88 -7.13
N LEU A 63 -15.83 -8.05 -7.01
CA LEU A 63 -15.00 -7.66 -8.14
C LEU A 63 -14.15 -8.84 -8.65
N MET A 64 -13.67 -9.70 -7.74
CA MET A 64 -12.98 -10.95 -8.08
C MET A 64 -13.91 -11.96 -8.76
N SER A 65 -15.20 -12.01 -8.40
CA SER A 65 -16.20 -12.86 -9.06
C SER A 65 -16.43 -12.50 -10.54
N SER A 66 -15.99 -11.32 -10.97
CA SER A 66 -16.00 -10.92 -12.39
C SER A 66 -14.86 -11.55 -13.21
N GLY A 67 -13.96 -12.32 -12.58
CA GLY A 67 -12.90 -13.10 -13.25
C GLY A 67 -11.71 -12.28 -13.75
N SER A 68 -11.68 -10.96 -13.55
CA SER A 68 -10.60 -10.10 -14.06
C SER A 68 -9.76 -9.48 -12.94
N PRO A 69 -8.49 -9.90 -12.75
CA PRO A 69 -7.57 -9.26 -11.80
C PRO A 69 -7.29 -7.79 -12.14
N VAL A 70 -7.38 -7.44 -13.43
CA VAL A 70 -7.20 -6.07 -13.93
C VAL A 70 -8.24 -5.13 -13.35
N LEU A 71 -9.47 -5.58 -13.17
CA LEU A 71 -10.56 -4.74 -12.62
C LEU A 71 -10.29 -4.35 -11.16
N LEU A 72 -9.74 -5.27 -10.36
CA LEU A 72 -9.31 -4.99 -8.98
C LEU A 72 -8.13 -4.03 -8.92
N ILE A 73 -7.14 -4.23 -9.79
CA ILE A 73 -5.98 -3.34 -9.89
C ILE A 73 -6.46 -1.92 -10.20
N LEU A 74 -7.30 -1.75 -11.23
CA LEU A 74 -7.82 -0.44 -11.61
C LEU A 74 -8.64 0.19 -10.49
N TRP A 75 -9.46 -0.58 -9.79
CA TRP A 75 -10.26 -0.07 -8.68
C TRP A 75 -9.41 0.35 -7.47
N LYS A 76 -8.44 -0.48 -7.05
CA LYS A 76 -7.48 -0.12 -5.99
C LYS A 76 -6.63 1.09 -6.40
N LEU A 77 -6.11 1.15 -7.62
CA LEU A 77 -5.33 2.30 -8.10
C LEU A 77 -6.16 3.57 -8.18
N SER A 78 -7.43 3.48 -8.60
CA SER A 78 -8.32 4.64 -8.68
C SER A 78 -8.63 5.22 -7.29
N THR A 79 -8.90 4.35 -6.31
CA THR A 79 -9.18 4.78 -4.93
C THR A 79 -7.95 5.37 -4.25
N VAL A 80 -6.78 4.73 -4.41
CA VAL A 80 -5.50 5.24 -3.90
C VAL A 80 -5.13 6.56 -4.59
N GLY A 81 -5.29 6.65 -5.91
CA GLY A 81 -5.04 7.85 -6.69
C GLY A 81 -5.94 9.01 -6.25
N LEU A 82 -7.23 8.75 -6.06
CA LEU A 82 -8.18 9.74 -5.55
C LEU A 82 -7.79 10.22 -4.14
N ALA A 83 -7.47 9.31 -3.23
CA ALA A 83 -7.01 9.65 -1.89
C ALA A 83 -5.73 10.50 -1.92
N CYS A 84 -4.74 10.12 -2.74
CA CYS A 84 -3.51 10.87 -2.92
C CYS A 84 -3.78 12.28 -3.48
N CYS A 85 -4.64 12.40 -4.50
CA CYS A 85 -5.06 13.68 -5.04
C CYS A 85 -5.69 14.57 -3.96
N ILE A 86 -6.64 14.05 -3.18
CA ILE A 86 -7.28 14.78 -2.07
C ILE A 86 -6.22 15.27 -1.07
N LEU A 87 -5.30 14.42 -0.64
CA LEU A 87 -4.23 14.80 0.30
C LEU A 87 -3.30 15.88 -0.27
N LEU A 88 -2.97 15.80 -1.57
CA LEU A 88 -2.16 16.82 -2.25
C LEU A 88 -2.91 18.15 -2.40
N PHE A 89 -4.23 18.13 -2.66
CA PHE A 89 -5.05 19.34 -2.67
C PHE A 89 -5.14 19.97 -1.27
N LEU A 90 -5.24 19.17 -0.21
CA LEU A 90 -5.30 19.64 1.17
C LEU A 90 -3.94 19.93 1.81
N ARG A 91 -2.82 19.83 1.07
CA ARG A 91 -1.44 19.97 1.60
C ARG A 91 -1.14 21.29 2.33
N HIS A 92 -1.95 22.32 2.08
CA HIS A 92 -1.81 23.64 2.72
C HIS A 92 -2.65 23.78 4.01
N LYS A 93 -3.53 22.82 4.32
CA LYS A 93 -4.40 22.83 5.50
C LYS A 93 -3.86 21.87 6.56
N ARG A 94 -4.04 22.21 7.86
CA ARG A 94 -3.69 21.32 8.98
C ARG A 94 -4.43 19.98 8.92
N LEU A 95 -5.66 19.98 8.40
CA LEU A 95 -6.45 18.77 8.18
C LEU A 95 -5.80 17.80 7.18
N GLY A 96 -5.10 18.30 6.16
CA GLY A 96 -4.40 17.45 5.19
C GLY A 96 -3.22 16.70 5.81
N GLU A 97 -2.51 17.35 6.74
CA GLU A 97 -1.43 16.72 7.51
C GLU A 97 -1.94 15.62 8.43
N LEU A 98 -3.05 15.89 9.13
CA LEU A 98 -3.67 14.92 10.04
C LEU A 98 -4.26 13.73 9.29
N GLY A 99 -4.89 13.98 8.13
CA GLY A 99 -5.36 12.93 7.23
C GLY A 99 -4.23 12.07 6.66
N ALA A 100 -3.14 12.69 6.20
CA ALA A 100 -1.99 11.94 5.68
C ALA A 100 -1.30 11.11 6.79
N LEU A 101 -1.16 11.64 8.00
CA LEU A 101 -0.64 10.88 9.14
C LEU A 101 -1.53 9.68 9.46
N LEU A 102 -2.84 9.88 9.54
CA LEU A 102 -3.80 8.82 9.83
C LEU A 102 -3.81 7.73 8.75
N CYS A 103 -3.82 8.11 7.46
CA CYS A 103 -3.69 7.16 6.35
C CYS A 103 -2.38 6.37 6.42
N CYS A 104 -1.26 7.04 6.68
CA CYS A 104 0.04 6.39 6.82
C CYS A 104 0.03 5.36 7.97
N MET A 105 -0.53 5.73 9.13
CA MET A 105 -0.63 4.83 10.29
C MET A 105 -1.48 3.59 9.98
N ILE A 106 -2.61 3.76 9.29
CA ILE A 106 -3.47 2.64 8.88
C ILE A 106 -2.71 1.69 7.94
N LEU A 107 -1.99 2.22 6.95
CA LEU A 107 -1.23 1.39 6.01
C LEU A 107 -0.05 0.66 6.66
N VAL A 108 0.63 1.31 7.61
CA VAL A 108 1.67 0.65 8.42
C VAL A 108 1.08 -0.48 9.25
N TRP A 109 -0.05 -0.25 9.94
CA TRP A 109 -0.74 -1.30 10.68
C TRP A 109 -1.17 -2.46 9.78
N LEU A 110 -1.67 -2.15 8.58
CA LEU A 110 -2.06 -3.15 7.60
C LEU A 110 -0.86 -3.96 7.08
N THR A 111 0.32 -3.35 7.00
CA THR A 111 1.57 -4.06 6.68
C THR A 111 1.95 -5.06 7.77
N PHE A 112 1.83 -4.71 9.05
CA PHE A 112 2.00 -5.67 10.15
C PHE A 112 0.95 -6.80 10.10
N ARG A 113 -0.28 -6.49 9.69
CA ARG A 113 -1.31 -7.51 9.53
C ARG A 113 -0.98 -8.51 8.43
N TRP A 114 -0.36 -8.05 7.33
CA TRP A 114 0.16 -8.91 6.28
C TRP A 114 1.27 -9.84 6.76
N ASP A 115 2.20 -9.34 7.58
CA ASP A 115 3.26 -10.17 8.17
C ASP A 115 2.69 -11.33 8.99
N GLU A 116 1.73 -11.03 9.87
CA GLU A 116 1.01 -12.04 10.65
C GLU A 116 0.25 -13.03 9.74
N TYR A 117 -0.42 -12.55 8.69
CA TYR A 117 -1.12 -13.41 7.73
C TYR A 117 -0.17 -14.35 6.99
N CYS A 118 0.98 -13.84 6.53
CA CYS A 118 2.01 -14.65 5.89
C CYS A 118 2.53 -15.73 6.84
N HIS A 119 2.80 -15.38 8.10
CA HIS A 119 3.27 -16.32 9.12
C HIS A 119 2.24 -17.42 9.40
N GLN A 120 0.95 -17.06 9.52
CA GLN A 120 -0.15 -18.02 9.69
C GLN A 120 -0.29 -18.95 8.49
N THR A 121 -0.16 -18.42 7.27
CA THR A 121 -0.27 -19.21 6.03
C THR A 121 0.84 -20.27 5.94
N CYS A 122 2.07 -19.93 6.32
CA CYS A 122 3.21 -20.87 6.33
C CYS A 122 3.01 -22.02 7.32
N HIS A 123 2.35 -21.79 8.47
CA HIS A 123 2.09 -22.83 9.46
C HIS A 123 0.84 -23.68 9.18
N MET A 124 -0.10 -23.18 8.38
CA MET A 124 -1.40 -23.82 8.15
C MET A 124 -1.59 -24.34 6.72
N THR A 125 -0.51 -24.51 5.95
CA THR A 125 -0.59 -24.90 4.53
C THR A 125 -1.45 -26.16 4.31
N ASP A 126 -1.32 -27.17 5.18
CA ASP A 126 -2.13 -28.41 5.10
C ASP A 126 -3.63 -28.16 5.36
N VAL A 127 -3.97 -27.27 6.28
CA VAL A 127 -5.37 -26.95 6.65
C VAL A 127 -6.01 -26.02 5.62
N ILE A 128 -5.23 -25.13 5.00
CA ILE A 128 -5.72 -24.15 4.02
C ILE A 128 -6.33 -24.85 2.79
N HIS A 129 -5.78 -25.99 2.36
CA HIS A 129 -6.38 -26.78 1.29
C HIS A 129 -7.80 -27.25 1.64
N THR A 130 -8.03 -27.72 2.87
CA THR A 130 -9.37 -28.14 3.32
C THR A 130 -10.35 -26.97 3.45
N VAL A 131 -9.89 -25.80 3.91
CA VAL A 131 -10.71 -24.58 4.05
C VAL A 131 -11.03 -23.97 2.68
N ALA A 132 -10.10 -24.05 1.73
CA ALA A 132 -10.29 -23.58 0.36
C ALA A 132 -11.43 -24.31 -0.35
N GLU A 133 -11.62 -25.61 -0.07
CA GLU A 133 -12.70 -26.41 -0.65
C GLU A 133 -14.06 -26.19 0.03
N THR A 134 -14.07 -25.79 1.30
CA THR A 134 -15.30 -25.70 2.11
C THR A 134 -15.83 -24.28 2.34
N SER A 135 -15.02 -23.23 2.17
CA SER A 135 -15.41 -21.87 2.54
C SER A 135 -15.86 -21.02 1.34
N PRO A 136 -17.10 -20.48 1.34
CA PRO A 136 -17.59 -19.57 0.29
C PRO A 136 -16.92 -18.17 0.35
N ARG A 137 -15.97 -17.95 1.27
CA ARG A 137 -15.17 -16.73 1.40
C ARG A 137 -13.79 -16.88 0.76
N TRP A 138 -13.43 -18.10 0.36
CA TRP A 138 -12.19 -18.37 -0.34
C TRP A 138 -12.33 -17.99 -1.81
N VAL A 139 -11.41 -17.17 -2.31
CA VAL A 139 -11.43 -16.72 -3.71
C VAL A 139 -10.11 -17.09 -4.38
N ARG A 140 -10.21 -17.70 -5.56
CA ARG A 140 -9.08 -17.97 -6.48
C ARG A 140 -9.36 -17.30 -7.81
N MET A 141 -8.29 -16.86 -8.49
CA MET A 141 -8.35 -16.48 -9.90
C MET A 141 -7.51 -17.46 -10.72
N GLY A 142 -8.12 -18.01 -11.76
CA GLY A 142 -7.49 -19.00 -12.63
C GLY A 142 -8.24 -20.33 -12.58
N ASP A 143 -9.30 -20.42 -13.40
CA ASP A 143 -9.53 -21.56 -14.28
C ASP A 143 -9.27 -21.07 -15.71
#